data_AF-A0A2R5EPT4-F1
#
_entry.id   AF-A0A2R5EPT4-F1
#
_cell.length_a   1.000
_cell.length_b   1.000
_cell.length_c   1.000
_cell.angle_alpha   90.00
_cell.angle_beta   90.00
_cell.angle_gamma   90.00
#
_symmetry.space_group_name_H-M   'P 1'
#
loop_
_entity.id
_entity.type
_entity.pdbx_description
1 polymer ?
#
loop_
_entity_poly.entity_id
_entity_poly.type
_entity_poly.pdbx_seq_one_letter_code
_entity_poly.pdbx_strand_id
1 'polypeptide(L)'
;MAYTKMKQLVKQFCNTLIDHQVTDLLPSWKGGFACPACKSIHGRSGDAIFPLYFMAVETGELRYKQAARLLVSYMQRRQLFDGSWLNDEPSDWKGTTVFQVLSLSHAYDYLLKAGEQKEAEPLLPMIENAAEYLVWAFCKGGIPKNNINYLISSAAALQWCSQILQRADYAEEAGKLMETSLPRINRDGFIVGESKFPHAAGDQIDIGYNIDMTIGAIAEYAMLTDDQSVRAEAVRALRAHMEMMYPDGSLDNSFGSRSYKWTMYGSKTAHGCQMAYMMLADMDPAFAVAAERNMDYLISCITKQGMVGYGPAHEQIFDESCIHSTFNRADSLAIALVYGKWGALTNQTAQLPSNNIFNFKYYPSLNSAHIRSQSWMGTISGYGSINAPTGGMMSYLWNEQLGAVQAGSATVYKRIEIVNMPQYPGLFQGPTTPRIEAAINGEVVSSLYEHQPALLFHEQMKDQRNVRVTGKLKSVPLAIVQVESQLFYTIDYEWSNKEIIKKYYIDVQTPVAELSITEPVIISDHAEVKETESGMQLTKQAAALIVSGTGEQFSKQTGSGELISSVFPAIQCLPLCWKMTNVNKGVYSFTITFTME
;
A
#
# COMPACT_ATOMS: atom_id res chain seq x y z
N MET A 1 -15.77 16.24 15.02
CA MET A 1 -16.34 15.61 13.80
C MET A 1 -15.56 14.34 13.44
N ALA A 2 -14.22 14.40 13.31
CA ALA A 2 -13.37 13.25 12.98
C ALA A 2 -13.54 12.02 13.89
N TYR A 3 -13.54 12.17 15.24
CA TYR A 3 -13.75 11.04 16.17
C TYR A 3 -15.05 10.28 15.89
N THR A 4 -16.16 11.02 15.76
CA THR A 4 -17.48 10.44 15.48
C THR A 4 -17.50 9.71 14.15
N LYS A 5 -16.89 10.30 13.10
CA LYS A 5 -16.79 9.69 11.76
C LYS A 5 -15.99 8.38 11.81
N MET A 6 -14.84 8.39 12.49
CA MET A 6 -14.00 7.20 12.67
C MET A 6 -14.72 6.10 13.45
N LYS A 7 -15.41 6.44 14.55
CA LYS A 7 -16.24 5.49 15.32
C LYS A 7 -17.39 4.91 14.48
N GLN A 8 -18.03 5.71 13.64
CA GLN A 8 -19.06 5.23 12.71
C GLN A 8 -18.49 4.25 11.69
N LEU A 9 -17.28 4.50 11.19
CA LEU A 9 -16.60 3.60 10.27
C LEU A 9 -16.24 2.25 10.93
N VAL A 10 -15.73 2.26 12.17
CA VAL A 10 -15.53 1.02 12.94
C VAL A 10 -16.85 0.28 13.13
N LYS A 11 -17.93 0.99 13.49
CA LYS A 11 -19.27 0.40 13.61
C LYS A 11 -19.72 -0.27 12.31
N GLN A 12 -19.50 0.37 11.17
CA GLN A 12 -19.84 -0.18 9.85
C GLN A 12 -19.06 -1.47 9.58
N PHE A 13 -17.74 -1.46 9.77
CA PHE A 13 -16.93 -2.66 9.57
C PHE A 13 -17.32 -3.78 10.52
N CYS A 14 -17.55 -3.52 11.81
CA CYS A 14 -18.02 -4.53 12.75
C CYS A 14 -19.38 -5.12 12.34
N ASN A 15 -20.30 -4.32 11.82
CA ASN A 15 -21.57 -4.85 11.29
C ASN A 15 -21.33 -5.78 10.10
N THR A 16 -20.52 -5.36 9.14
CA THR A 16 -20.15 -6.19 7.98
C THR A 16 -19.47 -7.49 8.43
N LEU A 17 -18.59 -7.46 9.44
CA LEU A 17 -17.98 -8.68 9.97
C LEU A 17 -19.02 -9.62 10.60
N ILE A 18 -19.98 -9.08 11.35
CA ILE A 18 -21.07 -9.86 11.97
C ILE A 18 -21.94 -10.53 10.89
N ASP A 19 -22.27 -9.82 9.81
CA ASP A 19 -23.07 -10.36 8.71
C ASP A 19 -22.38 -11.56 8.02
N HIS A 20 -21.06 -11.64 8.12
CA HIS A 20 -20.23 -12.73 7.59
C HIS A 20 -19.83 -13.77 8.64
N GLN A 21 -20.27 -13.65 9.89
CA GLN A 21 -19.91 -14.58 10.96
C GLN A 21 -20.68 -15.89 10.85
N VAL A 22 -19.97 -17.02 10.88
CA VAL A 22 -20.59 -18.34 10.78
C VAL A 22 -21.16 -18.76 12.13
N THR A 23 -22.47 -18.91 12.26
CA THR A 23 -23.10 -19.36 13.52
C THR A 23 -23.38 -20.87 13.55
N ASP A 24 -23.81 -21.47 12.43
CA ASP A 24 -24.35 -22.84 12.43
C ASP A 24 -23.97 -23.71 11.21
N LEU A 25 -23.49 -23.12 10.10
CA LEU A 25 -23.36 -23.81 8.82
C LEU A 25 -22.26 -24.89 8.77
N LEU A 26 -21.20 -24.77 9.58
CA LEU A 26 -20.06 -25.70 9.64
C LEU A 26 -19.39 -25.65 11.03
N PRO A 27 -19.38 -26.74 11.83
CA PRO A 27 -18.84 -26.71 13.20
C PRO A 27 -17.38 -26.24 13.30
N SER A 28 -16.54 -26.57 12.31
CA SER A 28 -15.13 -26.15 12.26
C SER A 28 -14.94 -24.66 11.99
N TRP A 29 -15.93 -24.00 11.38
CA TRP A 29 -15.92 -22.59 10.99
C TRP A 29 -16.69 -21.69 11.97
N LYS A 30 -17.46 -22.29 12.89
CA LYS A 30 -18.33 -21.57 13.83
C LYS A 30 -17.58 -20.46 14.58
N GLY A 31 -18.01 -19.23 14.40
CA GLY A 31 -17.48 -18.02 15.04
C GLY A 31 -16.46 -17.25 14.22
N GLY A 32 -15.84 -17.86 13.20
CA GLY A 32 -15.00 -17.14 12.25
C GLY A 32 -15.84 -16.43 11.18
N PHE A 33 -15.19 -15.56 10.39
CA PHE A 33 -15.85 -14.81 9.31
C PHE A 33 -15.60 -15.46 7.96
N ALA A 34 -16.68 -15.88 7.30
CA ALA A 34 -16.63 -16.44 5.96
C ALA A 34 -16.33 -15.34 4.94
N CYS A 35 -15.18 -15.46 4.27
CA CYS A 35 -14.79 -14.56 3.20
C CYS A 35 -15.48 -14.99 1.90
N PRO A 36 -16.35 -14.16 1.29
CA PRO A 36 -17.00 -14.51 0.04
C PRO A 36 -15.96 -14.64 -1.07
N ALA A 37 -15.06 -13.67 -1.27
CA ALA A 37 -14.10 -13.73 -2.37
C ALA A 37 -13.09 -14.88 -2.27
N CYS A 38 -12.65 -15.24 -1.06
CA CYS A 38 -11.61 -16.25 -0.85
C CYS A 38 -12.17 -17.66 -0.59
N LYS A 39 -13.49 -17.78 -0.34
CA LYS A 39 -14.17 -19.03 0.02
C LYS A 39 -13.48 -19.76 1.19
N SER A 40 -12.98 -18.99 2.17
CA SER A 40 -12.24 -19.47 3.33
C SER A 40 -12.51 -18.59 4.56
N ILE A 41 -11.96 -18.99 5.71
CA ILE A 41 -11.80 -18.11 6.88
C ILE A 41 -10.33 -17.76 7.01
N HIS A 42 -10.03 -16.47 6.97
CA HIS A 42 -8.66 -15.98 7.19
C HIS A 42 -8.26 -16.18 8.65
N GLY A 43 -7.10 -16.75 8.91
CA GLY A 43 -6.59 -16.96 10.27
C GLY A 43 -6.25 -15.65 10.98
N ARG A 44 -6.04 -14.57 10.22
CA ARG A 44 -5.93 -13.20 10.73
C ARG A 44 -7.25 -12.54 11.11
N SER A 45 -8.38 -13.25 11.00
CA SER A 45 -9.67 -12.77 11.50
C SER A 45 -9.69 -12.44 13.00
N GLY A 46 -8.73 -12.97 13.78
CA GLY A 46 -8.54 -12.62 15.19
C GLY A 46 -8.30 -11.13 15.45
N ASP A 47 -7.81 -10.37 14.47
CA ASP A 47 -7.64 -8.91 14.56
C ASP A 47 -9.00 -8.19 14.76
N ALA A 48 -10.12 -8.85 14.51
CA ALA A 48 -11.44 -8.29 14.79
C ALA A 48 -11.89 -8.39 16.26
N ILE A 49 -11.16 -9.09 17.14
CA ILE A 49 -11.54 -9.27 18.54
C ILE A 49 -11.61 -7.91 19.24
N PHE A 50 -10.55 -7.10 19.11
CA PHE A 50 -10.53 -5.76 19.70
C PHE A 50 -11.64 -4.84 19.20
N PRO A 51 -11.82 -4.60 17.88
CA PRO A 51 -12.86 -3.68 17.41
C PRO A 51 -14.28 -4.14 17.78
N LEU A 52 -14.56 -5.45 17.86
CA LEU A 52 -15.85 -5.95 18.32
C LEU A 52 -16.08 -5.66 19.80
N TYR A 53 -15.09 -5.89 20.67
CA TYR A 53 -15.21 -5.54 22.09
C TYR A 53 -15.27 -4.03 22.31
N PHE A 54 -14.48 -3.25 21.56
CA PHE A 54 -14.57 -1.79 21.53
C PHE A 54 -16.00 -1.35 21.24
N MET A 55 -16.61 -1.84 20.15
CA MET A 55 -17.99 -1.49 19.80
C MET A 55 -19.01 -1.98 20.83
N ALA A 56 -18.79 -3.13 21.46
CA ALA A 56 -19.64 -3.64 22.54
C ALA A 56 -19.69 -2.67 23.74
N VAL A 57 -18.54 -2.22 24.22
CA VAL A 57 -18.43 -1.26 25.33
C VAL A 57 -19.01 0.10 24.93
N GLU A 58 -18.62 0.59 23.75
CA GLU A 58 -18.95 1.93 23.26
C GLU A 58 -20.43 2.15 22.90
N THR A 59 -21.19 1.07 22.74
CA THR A 59 -22.62 1.13 22.35
C THR A 59 -23.54 0.42 23.34
N GLY A 60 -23.02 -0.50 24.16
CA GLY A 60 -23.83 -1.40 24.99
C GLY A 60 -24.63 -2.44 24.19
N GLU A 61 -24.47 -2.52 22.87
CA GLU A 61 -25.23 -3.46 22.03
C GLU A 61 -24.69 -4.90 22.18
N LEU A 62 -25.55 -5.81 22.64
CA LEU A 62 -25.18 -7.20 22.94
C LEU A 62 -24.63 -7.97 21.72
N ARG A 63 -25.05 -7.62 20.50
CA ARG A 63 -24.62 -8.30 19.26
C ARG A 63 -23.10 -8.26 19.07
N TYR A 64 -22.44 -7.14 19.40
CA TYR A 64 -20.98 -7.02 19.26
C TYR A 64 -20.27 -7.91 20.27
N LYS A 65 -20.77 -7.94 21.51
CA LYS A 65 -20.24 -8.79 22.59
C LYS A 65 -20.39 -10.27 22.25
N GLN A 66 -21.54 -10.67 21.71
CA GLN A 66 -21.78 -12.05 21.26
C GLN A 66 -20.86 -12.43 20.10
N ALA A 67 -20.71 -11.54 19.12
CA ALA A 67 -19.82 -11.77 18.00
C ALA A 67 -18.34 -11.91 18.42
N ALA A 68 -17.88 -11.06 19.35
CA ALA A 68 -16.55 -11.15 19.92
C ALA A 68 -16.32 -12.50 20.62
N ARG A 69 -17.26 -12.94 21.47
CA ARG A 69 -17.18 -14.24 22.16
C ARG A 69 -17.14 -15.43 21.21
N LEU A 70 -17.93 -15.39 20.13
CA LEU A 70 -17.93 -16.42 19.09
C LEU A 70 -16.56 -16.47 18.38
N LEU A 71 -16.00 -15.31 18.04
CA LEU A 71 -14.68 -15.23 17.42
C LEU A 71 -13.57 -15.67 18.38
N VAL A 72 -13.59 -15.27 19.65
CA VAL A 72 -12.65 -15.77 20.68
C VAL A 72 -12.71 -17.29 20.75
N SER A 73 -13.91 -17.86 20.84
CA SER A 73 -14.08 -19.32 20.88
C SER A 73 -13.54 -19.99 19.61
N TYR A 74 -13.75 -19.38 18.45
CA TYR A 74 -13.17 -19.85 17.18
C TYR A 74 -11.64 -19.83 17.26
N MET A 75 -11.04 -18.69 17.59
CA MET A 75 -9.60 -18.52 17.64
C MET A 75 -8.92 -19.43 18.67
N GLN A 76 -9.56 -19.71 19.81
CA GLN A 76 -9.07 -20.71 20.78
C GLN A 76 -8.97 -22.10 20.17
N ARG A 77 -9.99 -22.53 19.40
CA ARG A 77 -9.95 -23.84 18.72
C ARG A 77 -8.95 -23.89 17.57
N ARG A 78 -8.54 -22.73 17.05
CA ARG A 78 -7.60 -22.60 15.93
C ARG A 78 -6.16 -22.37 16.38
N GLN A 79 -5.93 -22.08 17.66
CA GLN A 79 -4.58 -21.94 18.20
C GLN A 79 -3.89 -23.30 18.20
N LEU A 80 -2.68 -23.33 17.66
CA LEU A 80 -1.87 -24.54 17.59
C LEU A 80 -1.19 -24.81 18.93
N PHE A 81 -0.67 -26.04 19.09
CA PHE A 81 0.02 -26.46 20.30
C PHE A 81 1.25 -25.60 20.64
N ASP A 82 1.92 -25.06 19.62
CA ASP A 82 3.05 -24.14 19.80
C ASP A 82 2.63 -22.71 20.14
N GLY A 83 1.33 -22.43 20.32
CA GLY A 83 0.77 -21.13 20.63
C GLY A 83 0.46 -20.24 19.43
N SER A 84 0.84 -20.64 18.22
CA SER A 84 0.63 -19.85 17.00
C SER A 84 -0.75 -20.03 16.36
N TRP A 85 -1.07 -19.15 15.42
CA TRP A 85 -2.14 -19.34 14.44
C TRP A 85 -1.57 -19.43 13.02
N LEU A 86 -2.14 -20.28 12.18
CA LEU A 86 -1.90 -20.24 10.74
C LEU A 86 -2.50 -18.97 10.16
N ASN A 87 -1.79 -18.31 9.24
CA ASN A 87 -2.28 -17.14 8.56
C ASN A 87 -3.52 -17.46 7.70
N ASP A 88 -3.43 -18.51 6.89
CA ASP A 88 -4.49 -19.02 6.03
C ASP A 88 -4.21 -20.49 5.71
N GLU A 89 -5.23 -21.34 5.62
CA GLU A 89 -5.04 -22.69 5.06
C GLU A 89 -5.07 -22.64 3.52
N PRO A 90 -4.18 -23.36 2.81
CA PRO A 90 -3.22 -24.36 3.28
C PRO A 90 -1.80 -23.81 3.57
N SER A 91 -1.61 -22.49 3.72
CA SER A 91 -0.30 -21.93 4.07
C SER A 91 0.14 -22.36 5.46
N ASP A 92 1.42 -22.71 5.59
CA ASP A 92 2.07 -23.01 6.87
C ASP A 92 2.61 -21.76 7.57
N TRP A 93 2.37 -20.56 7.01
CA TRP A 93 2.86 -19.31 7.56
C TRP A 93 2.17 -18.97 8.88
N LYS A 94 2.97 -18.83 9.95
CA LYS A 94 2.50 -18.55 11.32
C LYS A 94 2.96 -17.20 11.87
N GLY A 95 3.82 -16.49 11.12
CA GLY A 95 4.39 -15.23 11.59
C GLY A 95 3.36 -14.14 11.83
N THR A 96 2.17 -14.24 11.22
CA THR A 96 1.08 -13.28 11.49
C THR A 96 0.53 -13.35 12.90
N THR A 97 0.80 -14.43 13.68
CA THR A 97 0.45 -14.59 15.11
C THR A 97 0.66 -13.30 15.92
N VAL A 98 1.73 -12.55 15.61
CA VAL A 98 2.03 -11.27 16.26
C VAL A 98 0.89 -10.25 16.21
N PHE A 99 0.14 -10.19 15.12
CA PHE A 99 -0.95 -9.24 14.93
C PHE A 99 -2.18 -9.62 15.76
N GLN A 100 -2.50 -10.92 15.84
CA GLN A 100 -3.58 -11.38 16.72
C GLN A 100 -3.22 -11.14 18.19
N VAL A 101 -1.95 -11.31 18.59
CA VAL A 101 -1.51 -11.00 19.96
C VAL A 101 -1.67 -9.53 20.28
N LEU A 102 -1.33 -8.63 19.36
CA LEU A 102 -1.57 -7.19 19.53
C LEU A 102 -3.06 -6.91 19.75
N SER A 103 -3.94 -7.37 18.85
CA SER A 103 -5.39 -7.17 18.98
C SER A 103 -5.96 -7.77 20.28
N LEU A 104 -5.52 -8.97 20.69
CA LEU A 104 -5.90 -9.57 21.97
C LEU A 104 -5.45 -8.70 23.16
N SER A 105 -4.24 -8.16 23.10
CA SER A 105 -3.68 -7.30 24.15
C SER A 105 -4.44 -5.98 24.26
N HIS A 106 -4.79 -5.35 23.12
CA HIS A 106 -5.63 -4.15 23.10
C HIS A 106 -7.02 -4.42 23.67
N ALA A 107 -7.64 -5.54 23.30
CA ALA A 107 -8.93 -5.95 23.84
C ALA A 107 -8.85 -6.16 25.36
N TYR A 108 -7.82 -6.86 25.83
CA TYR A 108 -7.62 -7.11 27.26
C TYR A 108 -7.49 -5.80 28.06
N ASP A 109 -6.57 -4.92 27.65
CA ASP A 109 -6.37 -3.61 28.30
C ASP A 109 -7.65 -2.77 28.31
N TYR A 110 -8.32 -2.66 27.16
CA TYR A 110 -9.52 -1.86 27.01
C TYR A 110 -10.68 -2.39 27.86
N LEU A 111 -10.91 -3.71 27.87
CA LEU A 111 -11.95 -4.34 28.67
C LEU A 111 -11.71 -4.15 30.17
N LEU A 112 -10.46 -4.28 30.63
CA LEU A 112 -10.13 -4.03 32.04
C LEU A 112 -10.42 -2.57 32.44
N LYS A 113 -10.00 -1.60 31.62
CA LYS A 113 -10.28 -0.17 31.85
C LYS A 113 -11.78 0.14 31.83
N ALA A 114 -12.55 -0.60 31.05
CA ALA A 114 -14.01 -0.49 30.99
C ALA A 114 -14.75 -1.25 32.11
N GLY A 115 -14.05 -2.01 32.97
CA GLY A 115 -14.68 -2.81 34.03
C GLY A 115 -15.36 -4.09 33.54
N GLU A 116 -14.90 -4.66 32.42
CA GLU A 116 -15.45 -5.86 31.77
C GLU A 116 -14.52 -7.08 31.98
N GLN A 117 -14.13 -7.35 33.24
CA GLN A 117 -13.16 -8.40 33.59
C GLN A 117 -13.55 -9.78 33.05
N LYS A 118 -14.84 -10.12 33.09
CA LYS A 118 -15.34 -11.42 32.61
C LYS A 118 -15.11 -11.66 31.13
N GLU A 119 -15.02 -10.60 30.32
CA GLU A 119 -14.69 -10.72 28.90
C GLU A 119 -13.18 -10.73 28.65
N ALA A 120 -12.40 -10.12 29.54
CA ALA A 120 -10.96 -10.05 29.44
C ALA A 120 -10.28 -11.38 29.84
N GLU A 121 -10.76 -12.03 30.91
CA GLU A 121 -10.19 -13.28 31.45
C GLU A 121 -9.98 -14.39 30.40
N PRO A 122 -10.93 -14.69 29.49
CA PRO A 122 -10.74 -15.74 28.48
C PRO A 122 -9.62 -15.47 27.46
N LEU A 123 -9.14 -14.22 27.36
CA LEU A 123 -8.08 -13.84 26.43
C LEU A 123 -6.69 -14.21 26.96
N LEU A 124 -6.51 -14.28 28.28
CA LEU A 124 -5.20 -14.49 28.92
C LEU A 124 -4.46 -15.75 28.44
N PRO A 125 -5.08 -16.95 28.39
CA PRO A 125 -4.37 -18.14 27.94
C PRO A 125 -3.93 -18.05 26.47
N MET A 126 -4.72 -17.36 25.63
CA MET A 126 -4.35 -17.16 24.23
C MET A 126 -3.12 -16.24 24.11
N ILE A 127 -3.09 -15.16 24.89
CA ILE A 127 -1.98 -14.20 24.95
C ILE A 127 -0.72 -14.90 25.45
N GLU A 128 -0.80 -15.66 26.55
CA GLU A 128 0.34 -16.37 27.14
C GLU A 128 0.97 -17.38 26.17
N ASN A 129 0.15 -18.25 25.58
CA ASN A 129 0.63 -19.26 24.63
C ASN A 129 1.28 -18.61 23.40
N ALA A 130 0.67 -17.54 22.87
CA ALA A 130 1.20 -16.86 21.71
C ALA A 130 2.45 -16.03 22.02
N ALA A 131 2.60 -15.49 23.25
CA ALA A 131 3.82 -14.82 23.67
C ALA A 131 5.03 -15.77 23.65
N GLU A 132 4.87 -16.99 24.17
CA GLU A 132 5.91 -18.03 24.10
C GLU A 132 6.28 -18.37 22.65
N TYR A 133 5.29 -18.45 21.75
CA TYR A 133 5.54 -18.59 20.32
C TYR A 133 6.39 -17.44 19.76
N LEU A 134 6.05 -16.18 20.06
CA LEU A 134 6.78 -15.02 19.55
C LEU A 134 8.25 -15.01 20.02
N VAL A 135 8.50 -15.38 21.28
CA VAL A 135 9.87 -15.54 21.80
C VAL A 135 10.63 -16.58 20.97
N TRP A 136 10.04 -17.77 20.76
CA TRP A 136 10.66 -18.81 19.94
C TRP A 136 10.89 -18.34 18.49
N ALA A 137 9.87 -17.77 17.85
CA ALA A 137 9.85 -17.44 16.43
C ALA A 137 10.81 -16.32 16.08
N PHE A 138 10.81 -15.24 16.86
CA PHE A 138 11.47 -13.98 16.50
C PHE A 138 12.68 -13.63 17.37
N CYS A 139 12.76 -14.13 18.61
CA CYS A 139 13.89 -13.85 19.49
C CYS A 139 14.95 -14.98 19.44
N LYS A 140 14.49 -16.24 19.31
CA LYS A 140 15.35 -17.43 19.29
C LYS A 140 15.61 -17.98 17.88
N GLY A 141 15.23 -17.23 16.84
CA GLY A 141 15.49 -17.59 15.45
C GLY A 141 14.67 -18.77 14.91
N GLY A 142 13.52 -19.08 15.52
CA GLY A 142 12.60 -20.13 15.04
C GLY A 142 12.12 -19.92 13.61
N ILE A 143 12.08 -18.67 13.13
CA ILE A 143 11.84 -18.33 11.73
C ILE A 143 13.03 -17.53 11.16
N PRO A 144 13.91 -18.13 10.34
CA PRO A 144 15.21 -17.54 9.98
C PRO A 144 15.16 -16.42 8.93
N LYS A 145 14.01 -16.15 8.29
CA LYS A 145 13.85 -15.10 7.27
C LYS A 145 12.48 -14.42 7.37
N ASN A 146 12.46 -13.24 7.98
CA ASN A 146 11.25 -12.45 8.16
C ASN A 146 11.43 -11.03 7.64
N ASN A 147 10.29 -10.46 7.26
CA ASN A 147 10.22 -9.03 6.99
C ASN A 147 10.33 -8.26 8.31
N ILE A 148 10.92 -7.06 8.25
CA ILE A 148 11.18 -6.20 9.42
C ILE A 148 9.91 -5.87 10.22
N ASN A 149 8.77 -5.78 9.54
CA ASN A 149 7.47 -5.54 10.16
C ASN A 149 7.15 -6.56 11.26
N TYR A 150 7.53 -7.83 11.11
CA TYR A 150 7.29 -8.87 12.11
C TYR A 150 8.16 -8.70 13.35
N LEU A 151 9.43 -8.32 13.19
CA LEU A 151 10.37 -8.13 14.30
C LEU A 151 9.93 -6.94 15.16
N ILE A 152 9.62 -5.81 14.52
CA ILE A 152 9.15 -4.60 15.20
C ILE A 152 7.79 -4.81 15.85
N SER A 153 6.84 -5.46 15.15
CA SER A 153 5.53 -5.78 15.75
C SER A 153 5.67 -6.75 16.92
N SER A 154 6.65 -7.66 16.89
CA SER A 154 6.88 -8.61 17.99
C SER A 154 7.47 -7.92 19.21
N ALA A 155 8.28 -6.89 19.03
CA ALA A 155 8.73 -6.05 20.14
C ALA A 155 7.54 -5.39 20.84
N ALA A 156 6.63 -4.75 20.10
CA ALA A 156 5.42 -4.15 20.67
C ALA A 156 4.51 -5.18 21.36
N ALA A 157 4.29 -6.34 20.71
CA ALA A 157 3.46 -7.41 21.25
C ALA A 157 4.04 -8.01 22.54
N LEU A 158 5.35 -8.30 22.58
CA LEU A 158 5.99 -8.83 23.79
C LEU A 158 6.02 -7.80 24.92
N GLN A 159 6.10 -6.51 24.61
CA GLN A 159 5.98 -5.46 25.62
C GLN A 159 4.57 -5.42 26.24
N TRP A 160 3.51 -5.56 25.44
CA TRP A 160 2.15 -5.74 25.96
C TRP A 160 2.04 -7.00 26.83
N CYS A 161 2.51 -8.14 26.33
CA CYS A 161 2.48 -9.40 27.07
C CYS A 161 3.23 -9.29 28.40
N SER A 162 4.34 -8.55 28.44
CA SER A 162 5.09 -8.30 29.67
C SER A 162 4.23 -7.58 30.72
N GLN A 163 3.51 -6.52 30.33
CA GLN A 163 2.65 -5.76 31.23
C GLN A 163 1.43 -6.57 31.70
N ILE A 164 0.79 -7.32 30.79
CA ILE A 164 -0.39 -8.13 31.07
C ILE A 164 -0.05 -9.32 31.97
N LEU A 165 1.01 -10.06 31.65
CA LEU A 165 1.40 -11.31 32.31
C LEU A 165 2.42 -11.10 33.44
N GLN A 166 2.87 -9.85 33.65
CA GLN A 166 3.90 -9.48 34.63
C GLN A 166 5.21 -10.26 34.44
N ARG A 167 5.65 -10.39 33.17
CA ARG A 167 6.82 -11.16 32.76
C ARG A 167 7.96 -10.25 32.29
N ALA A 168 8.94 -10.02 33.16
CA ALA A 168 10.07 -9.13 32.88
C ALA A 168 10.98 -9.63 31.75
N ASP A 169 11.07 -10.95 31.56
CA ASP A 169 11.82 -11.58 30.47
C ASP A 169 11.22 -11.25 29.09
N TYR A 170 9.89 -11.09 28.98
CA TYR A 170 9.28 -10.61 27.73
C TYR A 170 9.62 -9.16 27.42
N ALA A 171 9.72 -8.28 28.43
CA ALA A 171 10.17 -6.91 28.23
C ALA A 171 11.64 -6.85 27.80
N GLU A 172 12.50 -7.73 28.33
CA GLU A 172 13.89 -7.82 27.92
C GLU A 172 14.01 -8.22 26.44
N GLU A 173 13.28 -9.24 26.00
CA GLU A 173 13.26 -9.66 24.60
C GLU A 173 12.63 -8.60 23.68
N ALA A 174 11.58 -7.92 24.13
CA ALA A 174 10.98 -6.79 23.42
C ALA A 174 12.01 -5.66 23.18
N GLY A 175 12.77 -5.31 24.21
CA GLY A 175 13.83 -4.31 24.15
C GLY A 175 14.92 -4.68 23.15
N LYS A 176 15.43 -5.92 23.18
CA LYS A 176 16.42 -6.42 22.22
C LYS A 176 15.92 -6.36 20.78
N LEU A 177 14.68 -6.77 20.54
CA LEU A 177 14.07 -6.70 19.20
C LEU A 177 13.97 -5.26 18.71
N MET A 178 13.52 -4.33 19.56
CA MET A 178 13.42 -2.92 19.19
C MET A 178 14.80 -2.31 18.94
N GLU A 179 15.76 -2.51 19.85
CA GLU A 179 17.14 -2.01 19.73
C GLU A 179 17.82 -2.46 18.44
N THR A 180 17.64 -3.73 18.05
CA THR A 180 18.24 -4.29 16.84
C THR A 180 17.48 -3.93 15.56
N SER A 181 16.19 -3.59 15.66
CA SER A 181 15.35 -3.28 14.50
C SER A 181 15.28 -1.79 14.18
N LEU A 182 15.32 -0.91 15.18
CA LEU A 182 15.22 0.54 15.00
C LEU A 182 16.30 1.12 14.05
N PRO A 183 17.57 0.64 14.05
CA PRO A 183 18.58 1.06 13.07
C PRO A 183 18.24 0.76 11.61
N ARG A 184 17.17 0.01 11.33
CA ARG A 184 16.64 -0.21 9.97
C ARG A 184 15.90 1.00 9.41
N ILE A 185 15.60 2.01 10.22
CA ILE A 185 15.17 3.31 9.71
C ILE A 185 16.41 4.01 9.15
N ASN A 186 16.50 4.07 7.83
CA ASN A 186 17.66 4.63 7.16
C ASN A 186 17.76 6.16 7.34
N ARG A 187 18.80 6.75 6.76
CA ARG A 187 19.08 8.19 6.88
C ARG A 187 17.96 9.07 6.33
N ASP A 188 17.25 8.62 5.30
CA ASP A 188 16.14 9.34 4.68
C ASP A 188 14.82 9.17 5.45
N GLY A 189 14.79 8.29 6.47
CA GLY A 189 13.60 8.04 7.29
C GLY A 189 12.73 6.86 6.82
N PHE A 190 13.19 6.08 5.83
CA PHE A 190 12.49 4.90 5.34
C PHE A 190 12.94 3.62 6.05
N ILE A 191 12.05 2.64 6.18
CA ILE A 191 12.36 1.38 6.89
C ILE A 191 12.71 0.30 5.89
N VAL A 192 13.92 -0.24 6.02
CA VAL A 192 14.44 -1.29 5.12
C VAL A 192 14.18 -2.69 5.70
N GLY A 193 13.98 -3.67 4.82
CA GLY A 193 13.82 -5.09 5.20
C GLY A 193 12.39 -5.63 5.06
N GLU A 194 11.53 -5.01 4.24
CA GLU A 194 10.15 -5.44 3.96
C GLU A 194 10.04 -6.61 2.96
N SER A 195 11.15 -7.20 2.56
CA SER A 195 11.12 -8.46 1.80
C SER A 195 12.35 -9.32 2.13
N LYS A 196 12.13 -10.64 1.95
CA LYS A 196 13.14 -11.70 2.09
C LYS A 196 13.71 -12.18 0.77
N PHE A 197 13.17 -11.71 -0.36
CA PHE A 197 13.58 -12.12 -1.70
C PHE A 197 14.71 -11.22 -2.23
N PRO A 198 15.63 -11.76 -3.06
CA PRO A 198 16.61 -10.93 -3.75
C PRO A 198 15.93 -9.85 -4.58
N HIS A 199 16.47 -8.65 -4.53
CA HIS A 199 15.88 -7.46 -5.13
C HIS A 199 16.99 -6.68 -5.83
N ALA A 200 16.71 -6.14 -7.01
CA ALA A 200 17.72 -5.41 -7.78
C ALA A 200 18.00 -4.02 -7.20
N ALA A 201 16.99 -3.39 -6.58
CA ALA A 201 17.23 -2.31 -5.62
C ALA A 201 17.68 -2.89 -4.28
N GLY A 202 18.81 -2.39 -3.75
CA GLY A 202 19.45 -2.92 -2.54
C GLY A 202 18.51 -2.98 -1.33
N ASP A 203 18.14 -1.81 -0.79
CA ASP A 203 17.30 -1.70 0.39
C ASP A 203 15.82 -1.98 0.07
N GLN A 204 15.25 -3.00 0.71
CA GLN A 204 13.88 -3.47 0.46
C GLN A 204 12.89 -2.71 1.33
N ILE A 205 12.44 -1.55 0.86
CA ILE A 205 11.43 -0.66 1.44
C ILE A 205 10.05 -0.96 0.82
N ASP A 206 8.99 -0.82 1.63
CA ASP A 206 7.60 -0.80 1.14
C ASP A 206 6.84 0.27 1.92
N ILE A 207 6.44 1.35 1.24
CA ILE A 207 5.81 2.52 1.88
C ILE A 207 4.52 2.10 2.59
N GLY A 208 3.72 1.26 1.92
CA GLY A 208 2.45 0.77 2.44
C GLY A 208 2.61 0.00 3.73
N TYR A 209 3.48 -1.01 3.79
CA TYR A 209 3.72 -1.77 5.02
C TYR A 209 4.40 -0.98 6.12
N ASN A 210 5.34 -0.09 5.76
CA ASN A 210 5.98 0.77 6.73
C ASN A 210 4.94 1.62 7.47
N ILE A 211 4.04 2.29 6.75
CA ILE A 211 3.07 3.22 7.35
C ILE A 211 1.84 2.53 7.94
N ASP A 212 1.31 1.48 7.30
CA ASP A 212 0.09 0.80 7.77
C ASP A 212 0.34 -0.14 8.96
N MET A 213 1.60 -0.41 9.31
CA MET A 213 1.92 -1.43 10.31
C MET A 213 3.19 -1.12 11.10
N THR A 214 4.34 -1.06 10.42
CA THR A 214 5.65 -1.05 11.10
C THR A 214 5.82 0.17 11.99
N ILE A 215 5.55 1.37 11.48
CA ILE A 215 5.69 2.63 12.24
C ILE A 215 4.69 2.68 13.40
N GLY A 216 3.48 2.17 13.20
CA GLY A 216 2.48 2.08 14.26
C GLY A 216 2.98 1.23 15.44
N ALA A 217 3.60 0.08 15.17
CA ALA A 217 4.18 -0.77 16.21
C ALA A 217 5.36 -0.09 16.94
N ILE A 218 6.17 0.73 16.26
CA ILE A 218 7.21 1.54 16.93
C ILE A 218 6.57 2.57 17.87
N ALA A 219 5.56 3.29 17.38
CA ALA A 219 4.84 4.29 18.17
C ALA A 219 4.17 3.66 19.41
N GLU A 220 3.64 2.46 19.24
CA GLU A 220 3.03 1.68 20.30
C GLU A 220 4.03 1.18 21.34
N TYR A 221 5.15 0.61 20.92
CA TYR A 221 6.23 0.25 21.85
C TYR A 221 6.70 1.48 22.65
N ALA A 222 6.89 2.62 21.98
CA ALA A 222 7.29 3.87 22.63
C ALA A 222 6.24 4.35 23.66
N MET A 223 4.95 4.20 23.35
CA MET A 223 3.87 4.52 24.29
C MET A 223 3.91 3.62 25.53
N LEU A 224 4.14 2.32 25.36
CA LEU A 224 4.15 1.34 26.46
C LEU A 224 5.36 1.49 27.39
N THR A 225 6.48 1.96 26.85
CA THR A 225 7.75 2.10 27.57
C THR A 225 8.06 3.53 28.01
N ASP A 226 7.26 4.50 27.57
CA ASP A 226 7.54 5.93 27.67
C ASP A 226 8.91 6.35 27.08
N ASP A 227 9.41 5.58 26.11
CA ASP A 227 10.71 5.81 25.47
C ASP A 227 10.63 6.93 24.43
N GLN A 228 11.08 8.12 24.82
CA GLN A 228 11.07 9.30 23.96
C GLN A 228 12.04 9.18 22.77
N SER A 229 13.08 8.35 22.85
CA SER A 229 14.03 8.16 21.74
C SER A 229 13.41 7.32 20.63
N VAL A 230 12.75 6.22 20.99
CA VAL A 230 11.99 5.38 20.06
C VAL A 230 10.82 6.17 19.46
N ARG A 231 10.14 6.98 20.29
CA ARG A 231 9.09 7.89 19.82
C ARG A 231 9.59 8.89 18.78
N ALA A 232 10.76 9.49 18.99
CA ALA A 232 11.34 10.46 18.06
C ALA A 232 11.67 9.81 16.70
N GLU A 233 12.19 8.58 16.71
CA GLU A 233 12.43 7.81 15.49
C GLU A 233 11.13 7.43 14.77
N ALA A 234 10.08 7.04 15.50
CA ALA A 234 8.75 6.82 14.92
C ALA A 234 8.21 8.07 14.23
N VAL A 235 8.34 9.25 14.85
CA VAL A 235 7.93 10.54 14.28
C VAL A 235 8.76 10.88 13.03
N ARG A 236 10.09 10.67 13.07
CA ARG A 236 10.98 10.90 11.93
C ARG A 236 10.58 10.03 10.74
N ALA A 237 10.35 8.74 10.97
CA ALA A 237 9.88 7.83 9.94
C ALA A 237 8.49 8.25 9.41
N LEU A 238 7.54 8.53 10.31
CA LEU A 238 6.18 8.88 9.91
C LEU A 238 6.12 10.17 9.07
N ARG A 239 6.94 11.17 9.38
CA ARG A 239 7.09 12.39 8.55
C ARG A 239 7.57 12.06 7.14
N ALA A 240 8.60 11.23 7.00
CA ALA A 240 9.12 10.84 5.69
C ALA A 240 8.05 10.10 4.85
N HIS A 241 7.28 9.20 5.46
CA HIS A 241 6.23 8.46 4.77
C HIS A 241 5.00 9.32 4.44
N MET A 242 4.69 10.32 5.25
CA MET A 242 3.60 11.26 4.99
C MET A 242 3.79 12.07 3.70
N GLU A 243 5.03 12.23 3.23
CA GLU A 243 5.31 12.87 1.93
C GLU A 243 4.79 12.07 0.72
N MET A 244 4.47 10.78 0.94
CA MET A 244 3.89 9.88 -0.06
C MET A 244 2.36 10.01 -0.16
N MET A 245 1.73 10.76 0.75
CA MET A 245 0.28 11.00 0.74
C MET A 245 -0.08 12.24 -0.08
N TYR A 246 -1.05 12.11 -0.97
CA TYR A 246 -1.56 13.18 -1.82
C TYR A 246 -2.74 13.90 -1.14
N PRO A 247 -3.13 15.10 -1.60
CA PRO A 247 -4.15 15.92 -0.92
C PRO A 247 -5.54 15.28 -0.76
N ASP A 248 -5.87 14.30 -1.61
CA ASP A 248 -7.11 13.52 -1.53
C ASP A 248 -7.05 12.36 -0.51
N GLY A 249 -5.91 12.13 0.12
CA GLY A 249 -5.68 11.04 1.07
C GLY A 249 -5.17 9.75 0.45
N SER A 250 -5.01 9.70 -0.88
CA SER A 250 -4.36 8.58 -1.54
C SER A 250 -2.87 8.52 -1.18
N LEU A 251 -2.36 7.31 -1.00
CA LEU A 251 -0.99 6.99 -0.66
C LEU A 251 -0.30 6.36 -1.88
N ASP A 252 0.83 6.94 -2.26
CA ASP A 252 1.69 6.36 -3.30
C ASP A 252 2.53 5.22 -2.73
N ASN A 253 2.08 4.00 -3.00
CA ASN A 253 2.85 2.77 -2.85
C ASN A 253 2.89 2.02 -4.20
N SER A 254 2.94 2.80 -5.30
CA SER A 254 3.01 2.27 -6.66
C SER A 254 4.31 1.49 -6.90
N PHE A 255 5.36 1.86 -6.18
CA PHE A 255 6.63 1.14 -6.08
C PHE A 255 6.77 0.52 -4.67
N GLY A 256 7.81 -0.27 -4.43
CA GLY A 256 8.00 -0.97 -3.15
C GLY A 256 8.19 -2.46 -3.33
N SER A 257 8.86 -3.12 -2.39
CA SER A 257 9.09 -4.56 -2.44
C SER A 257 7.81 -5.39 -2.28
N ARG A 258 6.70 -4.75 -1.89
CA ARG A 258 5.37 -5.37 -1.74
C ARG A 258 4.26 -4.57 -2.42
N SER A 259 4.61 -3.76 -3.43
CA SER A 259 3.62 -3.00 -4.22
C SER A 259 2.55 -3.90 -4.84
N TYR A 260 2.78 -5.21 -4.99
CA TYR A 260 1.76 -6.19 -5.38
C TYR A 260 0.56 -6.31 -4.41
N LYS A 261 0.51 -5.52 -3.33
CA LYS A 261 -0.62 -5.40 -2.40
C LYS A 261 -1.15 -3.97 -2.24
N TRP A 262 -0.69 -3.02 -3.05
CA TRP A 262 -1.04 -1.61 -2.88
C TRP A 262 -2.45 -1.29 -3.38
N THR A 263 -3.18 -0.43 -2.67
CA THR A 263 -4.62 -0.18 -2.90
C THR A 263 -4.99 1.30 -2.93
N MET A 264 -4.01 2.20 -3.09
CA MET A 264 -4.12 3.67 -2.97
C MET A 264 -4.58 4.21 -1.60
N TYR A 265 -5.30 3.47 -0.77
CA TYR A 265 -5.50 3.83 0.64
C TYR A 265 -4.41 3.27 1.57
N GLY A 266 -3.55 2.36 1.07
CA GLY A 266 -2.53 1.67 1.86
C GLY A 266 -2.18 0.31 1.26
N SER A 267 -1.89 -0.67 2.11
CA SER A 267 -1.63 -2.06 1.73
C SER A 267 -2.77 -2.98 2.15
N LYS A 268 -3.20 -3.89 1.25
CA LYS A 268 -4.37 -4.76 1.43
C LYS A 268 -4.39 -5.54 2.75
N THR A 269 -3.27 -6.11 3.15
CA THR A 269 -3.17 -7.01 4.31
C THR A 269 -2.37 -6.37 5.45
N ALA A 270 -2.49 -5.05 5.60
CA ALA A 270 -1.90 -4.30 6.70
C ALA A 270 -3.00 -3.56 7.50
N HIS A 271 -2.69 -3.08 8.70
CA HIS A 271 -3.70 -2.51 9.60
C HIS A 271 -4.27 -1.20 9.06
N GLY A 272 -3.46 -0.15 8.95
CA GLY A 272 -3.88 1.17 8.49
C GLY A 272 -3.05 2.26 9.12
N CYS A 273 -2.76 3.31 8.36
CA CYS A 273 -1.92 4.42 8.81
C CYS A 273 -2.55 5.26 9.95
N GLN A 274 -3.88 5.17 10.15
CA GLN A 274 -4.61 5.95 11.15
C GLN A 274 -4.08 5.72 12.57
N MET A 275 -3.74 4.47 12.91
CA MET A 275 -3.13 4.12 14.19
C MET A 275 -1.85 4.93 14.45
N ALA A 276 -0.86 4.86 13.55
CA ALA A 276 0.41 5.56 13.73
C ALA A 276 0.23 7.08 13.81
N TYR A 277 -0.56 7.63 12.89
CA TYR A 277 -0.83 9.07 12.85
C TYR A 277 -1.54 9.58 14.09
N MET A 278 -2.58 8.89 14.55
CA MET A 278 -3.33 9.34 15.72
C MET A 278 -2.55 9.17 17.02
N MET A 279 -1.78 8.08 17.19
CA MET A 279 -0.95 7.88 18.39
C MET A 279 0.16 8.92 18.54
N LEU A 280 0.64 9.49 17.43
CA LEU A 280 1.70 10.50 17.41
C LEU A 280 1.18 11.91 17.11
N ALA A 281 -0.14 12.13 17.05
CA ALA A 281 -0.72 13.39 16.57
C ALA A 281 -0.32 14.62 17.41
N ASP A 282 0.05 14.44 18.67
CA ASP A 282 0.57 15.52 19.54
C ASP A 282 1.99 15.97 19.19
N MET A 283 2.72 15.20 18.38
CA MET A 283 4.08 15.52 17.92
C MET A 283 4.08 16.30 16.60
N ASP A 284 3.01 16.18 15.81
CA ASP A 284 2.83 16.89 14.56
C ASP A 284 1.33 16.99 14.19
N PRO A 285 0.74 18.19 14.15
CA PRO A 285 -0.67 18.34 13.85
C PRO A 285 -1.04 17.88 12.42
N ALA A 286 -0.07 17.81 11.48
CA ALA A 286 -0.31 17.28 10.15
C ALA A 286 -0.63 15.77 10.16
N PHE A 287 -0.24 15.03 11.21
CA PHE A 287 -0.58 13.61 11.33
C PHE A 287 -2.08 13.39 11.49
N ALA A 288 -2.77 14.23 12.27
CA ALA A 288 -4.21 14.10 12.43
C ALA A 288 -4.95 14.39 11.11
N VAL A 289 -4.45 15.37 10.34
CA VAL A 289 -4.93 15.65 8.98
C VAL A 289 -4.70 14.47 8.05
N ALA A 290 -3.52 13.85 8.09
CA ALA A 290 -3.20 12.67 7.27
C ALA A 290 -4.10 11.47 7.60
N ALA A 291 -4.36 11.21 8.89
CA ALA A 291 -5.29 10.17 9.31
C ALA A 291 -6.70 10.40 8.77
N GLU A 292 -7.21 11.64 8.84
CA GLU A 292 -8.54 11.99 8.35
C GLU A 292 -8.62 11.90 6.82
N ARG A 293 -7.63 12.43 6.09
CA ARG A 293 -7.59 12.38 4.62
C ARG A 293 -7.54 10.94 4.11
N ASN A 294 -6.66 10.11 4.66
CA ASN A 294 -6.59 8.72 4.25
C ASN A 294 -7.85 7.92 4.65
N MET A 295 -8.45 8.22 5.80
CA MET A 295 -9.74 7.63 6.18
C MET A 295 -10.84 7.99 5.16
N ASP A 296 -10.87 9.23 4.68
CA ASP A 296 -11.82 9.67 3.67
C ASP A 296 -11.62 8.95 2.33
N TYR A 297 -10.36 8.76 1.94
CA TYR A 297 -10.02 7.96 0.76
C TYR A 297 -10.40 6.48 0.94
N LEU A 298 -10.13 5.89 2.11
CA LEU A 298 -10.55 4.53 2.46
C LEU A 298 -12.08 4.36 2.35
N ILE A 299 -12.85 5.33 2.84
CA ILE A 299 -14.32 5.33 2.74
C ILE A 299 -14.78 5.26 1.28
N SER A 300 -14.08 5.97 0.37
CA SER A 300 -14.39 5.93 -1.07
C SER A 300 -14.16 4.54 -1.71
N CYS A 301 -13.39 3.67 -1.06
CA CYS A 301 -13.12 2.31 -1.52
C CYS A 301 -14.00 1.24 -0.85
N ILE A 302 -15.00 1.62 -0.05
CA ILE A 302 -15.94 0.66 0.55
C ILE A 302 -16.99 0.28 -0.48
N THR A 303 -17.17 -1.03 -0.69
CA THR A 303 -18.17 -1.57 -1.63
C THR A 303 -19.58 -1.41 -1.08
N LYS A 304 -20.59 -1.58 -1.94
CA LYS A 304 -22.01 -1.59 -1.55
C LYS A 304 -22.34 -2.64 -0.49
N GLN A 305 -21.56 -3.71 -0.39
CA GLN A 305 -21.68 -4.77 0.62
C GLN A 305 -20.95 -4.41 1.93
N GLY A 306 -20.36 -3.21 2.04
CA GLY A 306 -19.70 -2.71 3.24
C GLY A 306 -18.27 -3.23 3.45
N MET A 307 -17.73 -4.02 2.52
CA MET A 307 -16.34 -4.47 2.57
C MET A 307 -15.39 -3.44 1.96
N VAL A 308 -14.14 -3.45 2.38
CA VAL A 308 -13.12 -2.59 1.75
C VAL A 308 -12.65 -3.25 0.45
N GLY A 309 -12.78 -2.56 -0.68
CA GLY A 309 -12.30 -2.98 -2.00
C GLY A 309 -10.79 -2.86 -2.15
N TYR A 310 -10.26 -3.22 -3.33
CA TYR A 310 -8.82 -3.18 -3.63
C TYR A 310 -8.33 -1.85 -4.22
N GLY A 311 -9.24 -0.89 -4.36
CA GLY A 311 -9.01 0.40 -5.03
C GLY A 311 -10.32 0.99 -5.55
N PRO A 312 -10.26 2.16 -6.21
CA PRO A 312 -11.44 2.94 -6.57
C PRO A 312 -12.32 2.27 -7.64
N ALA A 313 -11.76 1.44 -8.53
CA ALA A 313 -12.51 0.72 -9.55
C ALA A 313 -12.85 -0.73 -9.15
N HIS A 314 -12.89 -1.03 -7.85
CA HIS A 314 -13.11 -2.40 -7.38
C HIS A 314 -14.42 -2.98 -7.88
N GLU A 315 -15.55 -2.27 -7.77
CA GLU A 315 -16.87 -2.78 -8.16
C GLU A 315 -17.03 -2.97 -9.67
N GLN A 316 -16.22 -2.28 -10.47
CA GLN A 316 -16.17 -2.41 -11.93
C GLN A 316 -15.35 -3.62 -12.35
N ILE A 317 -14.44 -4.07 -11.49
CA ILE A 317 -13.49 -5.15 -11.79
C ILE A 317 -13.90 -6.45 -11.11
N PHE A 318 -14.43 -6.43 -9.88
CA PHE A 318 -14.68 -7.62 -9.06
C PHE A 318 -16.11 -7.66 -8.52
N ASP A 319 -16.68 -8.86 -8.47
CA ASP A 319 -18.00 -9.10 -7.89
C ASP A 319 -17.99 -9.14 -6.35
N GLU A 320 -16.88 -9.58 -5.76
CA GLU A 320 -16.73 -9.80 -4.32
C GLU A 320 -15.40 -9.22 -3.81
N SER A 321 -15.43 -8.65 -2.60
CA SER A 321 -14.21 -8.26 -1.89
C SER A 321 -13.77 -9.31 -0.85
N CYS A 322 -12.47 -9.34 -0.60
CA CYS A 322 -11.88 -10.10 0.48
C CYS A 322 -12.08 -9.36 1.80
N ILE A 323 -12.62 -10.05 2.81
CA ILE A 323 -12.91 -9.47 4.13
C ILE A 323 -11.65 -9.07 4.93
N HIS A 324 -10.47 -9.47 4.47
CA HIS A 324 -9.18 -9.26 5.15
C HIS A 324 -8.90 -7.77 5.43
N SER A 325 -9.07 -6.93 4.42
CA SER A 325 -8.89 -5.48 4.60
C SER A 325 -9.87 -4.92 5.64
N THR A 326 -11.11 -5.42 5.67
CA THR A 326 -12.17 -4.93 6.57
C THR A 326 -11.82 -5.13 8.05
N PHE A 327 -11.39 -6.34 8.46
CA PHE A 327 -11.02 -6.55 9.87
C PHE A 327 -9.72 -5.84 10.25
N ASN A 328 -8.74 -5.76 9.33
CA ASN A 328 -7.50 -5.03 9.61
C ASN A 328 -7.72 -3.52 9.76
N ARG A 329 -8.60 -2.92 8.93
CA ARG A 329 -8.96 -1.50 9.07
C ARG A 329 -9.78 -1.26 10.33
N ALA A 330 -10.71 -2.16 10.68
CA ALA A 330 -11.49 -2.04 11.91
C ALA A 330 -10.58 -1.99 13.15
N ASP A 331 -9.58 -2.87 13.21
CA ASP A 331 -8.58 -2.92 14.28
C ASP A 331 -7.77 -1.61 14.36
N SER A 332 -7.15 -1.18 13.26
CA SER A 332 -6.37 0.08 13.20
C SER A 332 -7.16 1.30 13.66
N LEU A 333 -8.40 1.43 13.21
CA LEU A 333 -9.27 2.56 13.55
C LEU A 333 -9.72 2.49 15.02
N ALA A 334 -9.97 1.31 15.57
CA ALA A 334 -10.25 1.15 17.00
C ALA A 334 -9.02 1.52 17.85
N ILE A 335 -7.81 1.14 17.43
CA ILE A 335 -6.55 1.51 18.10
C ILE A 335 -6.39 3.04 18.08
N ALA A 336 -6.62 3.67 16.92
CA ALA A 336 -6.59 5.12 16.78
C ALA A 336 -7.60 5.83 17.69
N LEU A 337 -8.82 5.28 17.86
CA LEU A 337 -9.84 5.82 18.76
C LEU A 337 -9.42 5.73 20.23
N VAL A 338 -8.85 4.60 20.66
CA VAL A 338 -8.52 4.34 22.07
C VAL A 338 -7.20 4.98 22.49
N TYR A 339 -6.16 4.86 21.68
CA TYR A 339 -4.79 5.29 22.03
C TYR A 339 -4.36 6.59 21.34
N GLY A 340 -5.20 7.15 20.47
CA GLY A 340 -4.91 8.39 19.74
C GLY A 340 -4.87 9.65 20.62
N LYS A 341 -4.05 10.61 20.21
CA LYS A 341 -3.88 11.92 20.85
C LYS A 341 -4.84 12.96 20.27
N TRP A 342 -6.13 12.77 20.54
CA TRP A 342 -7.21 13.58 19.97
C TRP A 342 -7.16 15.08 20.31
N GLY A 343 -6.46 15.48 21.37
CA GLY A 343 -6.28 16.90 21.72
C GLY A 343 -5.51 17.72 20.67
N ALA A 344 -4.72 17.06 19.82
CA ALA A 344 -3.94 17.70 18.77
C ALA A 344 -4.78 18.16 17.55
N LEU A 345 -6.03 17.68 17.41
CA LEU A 345 -6.96 18.05 16.34
C LEU A 345 -7.47 19.50 16.43
N THR A 346 -7.01 20.28 17.41
CA THR A 346 -7.42 21.67 17.59
C THR A 346 -6.79 22.62 16.57
N ASN A 347 -5.75 22.20 15.84
CA ASN A 347 -5.05 23.05 14.88
C ASN A 347 -5.53 22.82 13.43
N GLN A 348 -6.60 23.53 13.04
CA GLN A 348 -7.24 23.41 11.73
C GLN A 348 -6.39 23.92 10.54
N THR A 349 -5.21 24.49 10.77
CA THR A 349 -4.35 25.03 9.70
C THR A 349 -3.23 24.09 9.27
N ALA A 350 -3.08 22.92 9.90
CA ALA A 350 -2.06 21.96 9.50
C ALA A 350 -2.35 21.42 8.09
N GLN A 351 -1.31 21.28 7.28
CA GLN A 351 -1.39 20.80 5.90
C GLN A 351 -0.51 19.58 5.71
N LEU A 352 -0.84 18.74 4.73
CA LEU A 352 0.03 17.64 4.34
C LEU A 352 1.31 18.20 3.70
N PRO A 353 2.45 17.50 3.82
CA PRO A 353 3.68 17.90 3.13
C PRO A 353 3.49 18.07 1.62
N SER A 354 2.60 17.27 1.02
CA SER A 354 2.26 17.35 -0.41
C SER A 354 1.53 18.63 -0.81
N ASN A 355 0.97 19.39 0.12
CA ASN A 355 0.44 20.73 -0.14
C ASN A 355 1.55 21.77 -0.40
N ASN A 356 2.79 21.48 0.02
CA ASN A 356 3.91 22.38 -0.23
C ASN A 356 4.46 22.20 -1.65
N ILE A 357 4.55 23.29 -2.40
CA ILE A 357 5.17 23.32 -3.72
C ILE A 357 6.69 23.31 -3.53
N PHE A 358 7.36 22.28 -4.04
CA PHE A 358 8.83 22.22 -4.05
C PHE A 358 9.41 21.95 -5.45
N ASN A 359 8.58 21.98 -6.50
CA ASN A 359 8.88 21.60 -7.88
C ASN A 359 9.39 20.16 -8.00
N PHE A 360 10.57 19.86 -7.46
CA PHE A 360 11.26 18.58 -7.56
C PHE A 360 11.96 18.20 -6.24
N LYS A 361 11.85 16.93 -5.85
CA LYS A 361 12.62 16.31 -4.76
C LYS A 361 13.03 14.89 -5.15
N TYR A 362 14.30 14.56 -4.96
CA TYR A 362 14.83 13.21 -5.17
C TYR A 362 15.01 12.50 -3.83
N TYR A 363 14.62 11.22 -3.77
CA TYR A 363 14.80 10.34 -2.62
C TYR A 363 15.81 9.25 -2.96
N PRO A 364 17.08 9.38 -2.53
CA PRO A 364 18.12 8.42 -2.86
C PRO A 364 17.78 6.98 -2.44
N SER A 365 17.25 6.78 -1.24
CA SER A 365 16.87 5.45 -0.75
C SER A 365 15.76 4.77 -1.56
N LEU A 366 14.95 5.56 -2.28
CA LEU A 366 13.86 5.05 -3.11
C LEU A 366 14.20 5.08 -4.60
N ASN A 367 15.36 5.63 -4.99
CA ASN A 367 15.68 5.99 -6.37
C ASN A 367 14.46 6.60 -7.10
N SER A 368 13.77 7.54 -6.45
CA SER A 368 12.53 8.13 -6.96
C SER A 368 12.61 9.65 -6.96
N ALA A 369 11.99 10.23 -7.98
CA ALA A 369 11.85 11.66 -8.17
C ALA A 369 10.39 12.06 -7.99
N HIS A 370 10.12 12.96 -7.07
CA HIS A 370 8.80 13.47 -6.77
C HIS A 370 8.69 14.89 -7.32
N ILE A 371 7.66 15.12 -8.13
CA ILE A 371 7.32 16.45 -8.63
C ILE A 371 6.11 16.99 -7.90
N ARG A 372 6.14 18.28 -7.54
CA ARG A 372 5.03 18.98 -6.89
C ARG A 372 4.95 20.40 -7.44
N SER A 373 3.96 20.64 -8.28
CA SER A 373 3.54 21.97 -8.73
C SER A 373 2.23 22.35 -8.04
N GLN A 374 1.63 23.49 -8.44
CA GLN A 374 0.36 23.93 -7.88
C GLN A 374 -0.78 22.93 -8.17
N SER A 375 -0.85 22.44 -9.40
CA SER A 375 -1.98 21.62 -9.88
C SER A 375 -1.59 20.18 -10.20
N TRP A 376 -0.29 19.91 -10.38
CA TRP A 376 0.21 18.58 -10.74
C TRP A 376 1.19 18.05 -9.70
N MET A 377 1.06 16.76 -9.41
CA MET A 377 1.96 16.02 -8.54
C MET A 377 2.26 14.69 -9.19
N GLY A 378 3.49 14.18 -9.05
CA GLY A 378 3.83 12.89 -9.61
C GLY A 378 5.08 12.27 -9.01
N THR A 379 5.27 11.00 -9.34
CA THR A 379 6.37 10.16 -8.90
C THR A 379 6.96 9.46 -10.11
N ILE A 380 8.24 9.69 -10.35
CA ILE A 380 9.05 8.99 -11.35
C ILE A 380 9.88 7.97 -10.59
N SER A 381 9.60 6.68 -10.80
CA SER A 381 10.20 5.59 -10.02
C SER A 381 11.31 4.86 -10.77
N GLY A 382 12.51 4.87 -10.19
CA GLY A 382 13.61 3.98 -10.51
C GLY A 382 13.83 2.89 -9.45
N TYR A 383 12.83 2.62 -8.58
CA TYR A 383 12.95 1.80 -7.36
C TYR A 383 13.31 0.31 -7.56
N GLY A 384 13.65 -0.13 -8.78
CA GLY A 384 14.36 -1.39 -9.03
C GLY A 384 13.68 -2.66 -8.52
N SER A 385 12.36 -2.61 -8.26
CA SER A 385 11.61 -3.74 -7.72
C SER A 385 11.13 -4.69 -8.81
N ILE A 386 11.26 -5.99 -8.53
CA ILE A 386 10.84 -7.04 -9.45
C ILE A 386 9.31 -7.08 -9.44
N ASN A 387 8.72 -7.03 -10.63
CA ASN A 387 7.28 -6.96 -10.85
C ASN A 387 6.60 -5.66 -10.39
N ALA A 388 7.35 -4.57 -10.16
CA ALA A 388 6.78 -3.25 -9.85
C ALA A 388 7.20 -2.20 -10.91
N PRO A 389 6.53 -1.04 -10.98
CA PRO A 389 6.97 0.12 -11.75
C PRO A 389 8.43 0.49 -11.47
N THR A 390 9.24 0.51 -12.53
CA THR A 390 10.66 0.91 -12.52
C THR A 390 11.01 1.56 -13.87
N GLY A 391 12.30 1.70 -14.21
CA GLY A 391 12.78 2.27 -15.46
C GLY A 391 12.77 3.79 -15.49
N GLY A 392 12.49 4.43 -14.36
CA GLY A 392 12.23 5.86 -14.29
C GLY A 392 10.97 6.24 -15.06
N MET A 393 9.96 5.35 -15.05
CA MET A 393 8.63 5.66 -15.56
C MET A 393 7.83 6.43 -14.50
N MET A 394 6.89 7.27 -14.95
CA MET A 394 5.91 7.93 -14.07
C MET A 394 5.00 6.87 -13.43
N SER A 395 5.26 6.49 -12.18
CA SER A 395 4.52 5.44 -11.47
C SER A 395 3.27 5.98 -10.80
N TYR A 396 3.20 7.27 -10.53
CA TYR A 396 1.97 7.92 -10.06
C TYR A 396 1.91 9.36 -10.58
N LEU A 397 0.77 9.76 -11.12
CA LEU A 397 0.50 11.13 -11.58
C LEU A 397 -0.88 11.55 -11.08
N TRP A 398 -0.95 12.73 -10.49
CA TRP A 398 -2.14 13.27 -9.85
C TRP A 398 -2.36 14.72 -10.23
N ASN A 399 -3.63 15.10 -10.39
CA ASN A 399 -4.05 16.47 -10.66
C ASN A 399 -5.11 16.93 -9.66
N GLU A 400 -5.07 18.21 -9.27
CA GLU A 400 -5.96 18.78 -8.26
C GLU A 400 -7.47 18.65 -8.56
N GLN A 401 -7.85 18.64 -9.84
CA GLN A 401 -9.25 18.57 -10.26
C GLN A 401 -9.70 17.13 -10.57
N LEU A 402 -8.76 16.25 -10.92
CA LEU A 402 -9.08 14.90 -11.39
C LEU A 402 -8.81 13.80 -10.35
N GLY A 403 -7.91 14.06 -9.41
CA GLY A 403 -7.32 13.03 -8.56
C GLY A 403 -6.20 12.30 -9.32
N ALA A 404 -6.10 10.99 -9.14
CA ALA A 404 -5.15 10.15 -9.88
C ALA A 404 -5.45 10.16 -11.40
N VAL A 405 -4.45 10.52 -12.20
CA VAL A 405 -4.47 10.51 -13.67
C VAL A 405 -3.75 9.28 -14.21
N GLN A 406 -2.63 8.88 -13.60
CA GLN A 406 -1.91 7.64 -13.91
C GLN A 406 -1.46 6.97 -12.62
N ALA A 407 -1.51 5.64 -12.55
CA ALA A 407 -1.03 4.89 -11.41
C ALA A 407 -0.51 3.51 -11.85
N GLY A 408 0.68 3.17 -11.37
CA GLY A 408 1.38 1.95 -11.75
C GLY A 408 0.83 0.72 -11.05
N SER A 409 0.82 -0.40 -11.75
CA SER A 409 0.47 -1.71 -11.20
C SER A 409 1.67 -2.63 -11.17
N ALA A 410 1.47 -3.84 -10.65
CA ALA A 410 2.41 -4.92 -10.90
C ALA A 410 2.67 -5.08 -12.41
N THR A 411 3.93 -5.23 -12.82
CA THR A 411 4.27 -5.42 -14.24
C THR A 411 3.84 -6.79 -14.74
N VAL A 412 3.92 -7.79 -13.85
CA VAL A 412 3.31 -9.11 -14.01
C VAL A 412 2.52 -9.43 -12.75
N TYR A 413 1.21 -9.61 -12.89
CA TYR A 413 0.38 -10.04 -11.77
C TYR A 413 0.62 -11.52 -11.46
N LYS A 414 1.10 -11.79 -10.25
CA LYS A 414 1.22 -13.15 -9.68
C LYS A 414 0.55 -13.16 -8.32
N ARG A 415 -0.24 -14.20 -8.05
CA ARG A 415 -0.82 -14.45 -6.72
C ARG A 415 0.25 -15.02 -5.78
N ILE A 416 1.16 -14.16 -5.33
CA ILE A 416 2.24 -14.52 -4.39
C ILE A 416 1.64 -15.12 -3.11
N GLU A 417 0.53 -14.55 -2.63
CA GLU A 417 -0.27 -15.10 -1.54
C GLU A 417 -1.60 -15.58 -2.10
N ILE A 418 -1.66 -16.84 -2.54
CA ILE A 418 -2.80 -17.42 -3.27
C ILE A 418 -4.13 -17.14 -2.56
N VAL A 419 -4.21 -17.34 -1.24
CA VAL A 419 -5.47 -17.18 -0.49
C VAL A 419 -5.86 -15.70 -0.33
N ASN A 420 -4.89 -14.79 -0.21
CA ASN A 420 -5.13 -13.37 0.05
C ASN A 420 -5.17 -12.49 -1.19
N MET A 421 -4.83 -13.01 -2.36
CA MET A 421 -4.82 -12.26 -3.61
C MET A 421 -5.93 -12.79 -4.53
N PRO A 422 -6.82 -11.93 -5.04
CA PRO A 422 -7.96 -12.39 -5.83
C PRO A 422 -7.48 -13.02 -7.14
N GLN A 423 -8.26 -13.98 -7.65
CA GLN A 423 -8.17 -14.29 -9.06
C GLN A 423 -8.73 -13.11 -9.84
N TYR A 424 -8.06 -12.72 -10.92
CA TYR A 424 -8.63 -11.70 -11.80
C TYR A 424 -9.81 -12.33 -12.56
N PRO A 425 -10.96 -11.65 -12.70
CA PRO A 425 -12.16 -12.23 -13.33
C PRO A 425 -12.03 -12.42 -14.86
N GLY A 426 -10.89 -12.06 -15.45
CA GLY A 426 -10.50 -12.40 -16.82
C GLY A 426 -9.00 -12.77 -16.92
N LEU A 427 -8.44 -12.78 -18.14
CA LEU A 427 -6.99 -12.71 -18.31
C LEU A 427 -6.57 -11.25 -18.15
N PHE A 428 -5.68 -10.96 -17.20
CA PHE A 428 -5.09 -9.65 -16.97
C PHE A 428 -4.64 -9.03 -18.31
N GLN A 429 -5.13 -7.82 -18.62
CA GLN A 429 -4.90 -7.20 -19.93
C GLN A 429 -3.61 -6.35 -20.02
N GLY A 430 -2.77 -6.38 -18.99
CA GLY A 430 -1.46 -5.73 -18.99
C GLY A 430 -1.29 -4.67 -17.90
N PRO A 431 -0.05 -4.17 -17.73
CA PRO A 431 0.27 -3.21 -16.69
C PRO A 431 -0.33 -1.83 -16.96
N THR A 432 -0.72 -1.13 -15.89
CA THR A 432 -1.23 0.25 -15.94
C THR A 432 -0.13 1.30 -15.83
N THR A 433 1.13 0.87 -15.81
CA THR A 433 2.29 1.76 -15.78
C THR A 433 2.64 2.23 -17.21
N PRO A 434 2.94 3.53 -17.41
CA PRO A 434 3.55 4.02 -18.64
C PRO A 434 4.80 3.24 -19.01
N ARG A 435 5.00 2.99 -20.31
CA ARG A 435 6.10 2.13 -20.76
C ARG A 435 6.51 2.34 -22.20
N ILE A 436 7.75 1.96 -22.48
CA ILE A 436 8.31 1.79 -23.82
C ILE A 436 8.47 0.28 -24.04
N GLU A 437 8.03 -0.24 -25.18
CA GLU A 437 8.13 -1.66 -25.51
C GLU A 437 8.67 -1.85 -26.93
N ALA A 438 9.46 -2.90 -27.14
CA ALA A 438 9.93 -3.28 -28.47
C ALA A 438 9.92 -4.80 -28.66
N ALA A 439 9.71 -5.24 -29.91
CA ALA A 439 9.72 -6.66 -30.27
C ALA A 439 11.04 -7.03 -30.99
N ILE A 440 11.85 -7.87 -30.34
CA ILE A 440 13.15 -8.34 -30.83
C ILE A 440 13.08 -9.86 -30.98
N ASN A 441 13.20 -10.38 -32.20
CA ASN A 441 13.17 -11.82 -32.49
C ASN A 441 11.96 -12.58 -31.87
N GLY A 442 10.81 -11.91 -31.75
CA GLY A 442 9.59 -12.48 -31.15
C GLY A 442 9.48 -12.33 -29.63
N GLU A 443 10.48 -11.75 -28.96
CA GLU A 443 10.44 -11.42 -27.54
C GLU A 443 10.14 -9.93 -27.31
N VAL A 444 9.38 -9.63 -26.25
CA VAL A 444 9.09 -8.25 -25.83
C VAL A 444 10.13 -7.79 -24.82
N VAL A 445 10.80 -6.68 -25.11
CA VAL A 445 11.62 -5.94 -24.15
C VAL A 445 10.90 -4.66 -23.73
N SER A 446 11.05 -4.24 -22.47
CA SER A 446 10.34 -3.09 -21.92
C SER A 446 11.21 -2.26 -20.98
N SER A 447 10.88 -0.97 -20.86
CA SER A 447 11.43 -0.09 -19.82
C SER A 447 11.04 -0.53 -18.41
N LEU A 448 9.93 -1.26 -18.26
CA LEU A 448 9.46 -1.80 -16.97
C LEU A 448 10.35 -2.90 -16.37
N TYR A 449 11.36 -3.37 -17.11
CA TYR A 449 12.34 -4.35 -16.63
C TYR A 449 13.74 -3.73 -16.44
N GLU A 450 13.86 -2.41 -16.58
CA GLU A 450 15.05 -1.67 -16.20
C GLU A 450 15.03 -1.38 -14.70
N HIS A 451 15.79 -2.16 -13.94
CA HIS A 451 15.85 -2.05 -12.48
C HIS A 451 16.89 -1.06 -11.95
N GLN A 452 17.77 -0.54 -12.82
CA GLN A 452 18.80 0.44 -12.45
C GLN A 452 18.84 1.61 -13.44
N PRO A 453 17.71 2.29 -13.68
CA PRO A 453 17.72 3.49 -14.51
C PRO A 453 18.51 4.59 -13.80
N ALA A 454 19.18 5.44 -14.58
CA ALA A 454 19.80 6.64 -14.04
C ALA A 454 18.80 7.80 -14.08
N LEU A 455 18.48 8.34 -12.91
CA LEU A 455 17.73 9.59 -12.76
C LEU A 455 18.75 10.72 -12.67
N LEU A 456 18.82 11.53 -13.73
CA LEU A 456 19.77 12.61 -13.88
C LEU A 456 19.08 13.95 -13.57
N PHE A 457 19.64 14.67 -12.61
CA PHE A 457 19.17 15.99 -12.20
C PHE A 457 20.37 16.94 -12.06
N HIS A 458 20.18 18.19 -12.42
CA HIS A 458 21.17 19.23 -12.18
C HIS A 458 20.90 19.85 -10.81
N GLU A 459 21.72 19.55 -9.79
CA GLU A 459 21.53 20.03 -8.41
C GLU A 459 21.44 21.56 -8.29
N GLN A 460 22.03 22.31 -9.22
CA GLN A 460 21.95 23.77 -9.28
C GLN A 460 20.62 24.31 -9.84
N MET A 461 19.67 23.44 -10.19
CA MET A 461 18.44 23.80 -10.90
C MET A 461 17.16 23.25 -10.23
N LYS A 462 17.06 23.34 -8.90
CA LYS A 462 15.85 22.92 -8.15
C LYS A 462 14.56 23.65 -8.58
N ASP A 463 14.69 24.82 -9.21
CA ASP A 463 13.58 25.58 -9.77
C ASP A 463 13.25 25.21 -11.22
N GLN A 464 14.07 24.38 -11.88
CA GLN A 464 13.74 23.87 -13.21
C GLN A 464 12.75 22.72 -13.11
N ARG A 465 11.70 22.84 -13.93
CA ARG A 465 10.65 21.85 -14.05
C ARG A 465 11.02 20.78 -15.08
N ASN A 466 12.16 20.13 -14.88
CA ASN A 466 12.65 19.05 -15.74
C ASN A 466 13.33 17.95 -14.91
N VAL A 467 13.02 16.68 -15.22
CA VAL A 467 13.76 15.49 -14.77
C VAL A 467 14.14 14.65 -15.99
N ARG A 468 15.43 14.33 -16.12
CA ARG A 468 15.92 13.42 -17.17
C ARG A 468 16.11 12.02 -16.62
N VAL A 469 15.60 11.03 -17.34
CA VAL A 469 15.81 9.61 -17.07
C VAL A 469 16.54 8.99 -18.24
N THR A 470 17.52 8.12 -17.96
CA THR A 470 18.15 7.28 -18.98
C THR A 470 18.14 5.82 -18.55
N GLY A 471 17.90 4.92 -19.49
CA GLY A 471 17.91 3.48 -19.23
C GLY A 471 17.96 2.66 -20.50
N LYS A 472 17.75 1.36 -20.34
CA LYS A 472 17.82 0.38 -21.43
C LYS A 472 16.59 -0.51 -21.42
N LEU A 473 16.04 -0.85 -22.59
CA LEU A 473 14.95 -1.83 -22.64
C LEU A 473 15.51 -3.21 -22.30
N LYS A 474 14.82 -3.95 -21.44
CA LYS A 474 15.25 -5.29 -21.02
C LYS A 474 14.11 -6.28 -21.15
N SER A 475 14.41 -7.56 -21.33
CA SER A 475 13.39 -8.60 -21.27
C SER A 475 12.92 -8.82 -19.83
N VAL A 476 11.76 -9.48 -19.69
CA VAL A 476 11.28 -9.97 -18.39
C VAL A 476 12.42 -10.75 -17.73
N PRO A 477 12.81 -10.43 -16.48
CA PRO A 477 13.82 -11.21 -15.78
C PRO A 477 13.29 -12.64 -15.53
N LEU A 478 13.69 -13.59 -16.38
CA LEU A 478 13.65 -15.02 -16.06
C LEU A 478 14.77 -15.28 -15.06
N ALA A 479 14.55 -16.17 -14.09
CA ALA A 479 15.38 -16.35 -12.90
C ALA A 479 16.90 -16.62 -13.12
N ILE A 480 17.37 -16.75 -14.37
CA ILE A 480 18.76 -17.13 -14.68
C ILE A 480 19.41 -16.28 -15.80
N VAL A 481 18.67 -15.62 -16.70
CA VAL A 481 19.25 -14.76 -17.75
C VAL A 481 18.32 -13.59 -18.07
N GLN A 482 18.79 -12.36 -17.88
CA GLN A 482 18.16 -11.17 -18.44
C GLN A 482 18.82 -10.88 -19.79
N VAL A 483 18.04 -10.78 -20.86
CA VAL A 483 18.56 -10.36 -22.15
C VAL A 483 18.58 -8.84 -22.14
N GLU A 484 19.78 -8.28 -22.12
CA GLU A 484 19.95 -6.88 -22.41
C GLU A 484 19.66 -6.64 -23.90
N SER A 485 18.74 -5.72 -24.21
CA SER A 485 18.53 -5.32 -25.61
C SER A 485 19.70 -4.49 -26.13
N GLN A 486 19.63 -3.96 -27.35
CA GLN A 486 20.53 -2.87 -27.78
C GLN A 486 19.72 -1.59 -28.01
N LEU A 487 18.69 -1.38 -27.19
CA LEU A 487 17.79 -0.24 -27.26
C LEU A 487 17.93 0.57 -25.97
N PHE A 488 18.34 1.82 -26.12
CA PHE A 488 18.52 2.77 -25.02
C PHE A 488 17.44 3.82 -25.11
N TYR A 489 17.02 4.35 -23.96
CA TYR A 489 16.05 5.43 -23.92
C TYR A 489 16.53 6.57 -23.03
N THR A 490 16.13 7.78 -23.41
CA THR A 490 16.14 8.97 -22.58
C THR A 490 14.72 9.51 -22.52
N ILE A 491 14.28 9.92 -21.32
CA ILE A 491 13.00 10.60 -21.13
C ILE A 491 13.24 11.91 -20.42
N ASP A 492 12.80 13.01 -21.01
CA ASP A 492 12.72 14.30 -20.34
C ASP A 492 11.27 14.51 -19.87
N TYR A 493 11.09 14.54 -18.55
CA TYR A 493 9.83 14.90 -17.91
C TYR A 493 9.85 16.38 -17.61
N GLU A 494 8.96 17.15 -18.24
CA GLU A 494 8.77 18.57 -18.00
C GLU A 494 7.39 18.83 -17.43
N TRP A 495 7.24 19.85 -16.58
CA TRP A 495 5.93 20.19 -16.03
C TRP A 495 5.71 21.69 -15.89
N SER A 496 4.44 22.06 -15.80
CA SER A 496 3.99 23.38 -15.41
C SER A 496 2.80 23.28 -14.46
N ASN A 497 2.07 24.37 -14.25
CA ASN A 497 0.80 24.30 -13.55
C ASN A 497 -0.31 23.73 -14.47
N LYS A 498 -0.18 23.85 -15.79
CA LYS A 498 -1.19 23.38 -16.74
C LYS A 498 -0.85 22.03 -17.35
N GLU A 499 0.44 21.71 -17.47
CA GLU A 499 0.88 20.64 -18.36
C GLU A 499 1.91 19.70 -17.73
N ILE A 500 1.88 18.45 -18.18
CA ILE A 500 2.98 17.48 -18.06
C ILE A 500 3.40 17.09 -19.47
N ILE A 501 4.68 17.25 -19.78
CA ILE A 501 5.27 16.91 -21.06
C ILE A 501 6.29 15.79 -20.84
N LYS A 502 6.23 14.75 -21.67
CA LYS A 502 7.16 13.62 -21.65
C LYS A 502 7.79 13.52 -23.03
N LYS A 503 9.10 13.79 -23.14
CA LYS A 503 9.86 13.68 -24.40
C LYS A 503 10.70 12.43 -24.36
N TYR A 504 10.36 11.48 -25.21
CA TYR A 504 11.03 10.20 -25.39
C TYR A 504 12.07 10.32 -26.50
N TYR A 505 13.27 9.81 -26.24
CA TYR A 505 14.32 9.59 -27.24
C TYR A 505 14.77 8.15 -27.14
N ILE A 506 14.60 7.37 -28.21
CA ILE A 506 14.86 5.93 -28.22
C ILE A 506 15.94 5.66 -29.26
N ASP A 507 17.12 5.26 -28.79
CA ASP A 507 18.24 4.89 -29.63
C ASP A 507 18.20 3.38 -29.92
N VAL A 508 17.82 3.05 -31.16
CA VAL A 508 17.67 1.69 -31.66
C VAL A 508 18.96 1.30 -32.37
N GLN A 509 19.77 0.44 -31.76
CA GLN A 509 21.04 0.00 -32.37
C GLN A 509 20.92 -1.26 -33.23
N THR A 510 19.82 -2.01 -33.08
CA THR A 510 19.49 -3.22 -33.86
C THR A 510 18.04 -3.09 -34.36
N PRO A 511 17.73 -3.41 -35.64
CA PRO A 511 16.37 -3.35 -36.15
C PRO A 511 15.39 -4.16 -35.29
N VAL A 512 14.18 -3.63 -35.10
CA VAL A 512 13.10 -4.26 -34.33
C VAL A 512 11.81 -4.32 -35.13
N ALA A 513 11.02 -5.37 -34.91
CA ALA A 513 9.75 -5.54 -35.63
C ALA A 513 8.74 -4.46 -35.24
N GLU A 514 8.77 -4.04 -33.99
CA GLU A 514 7.85 -3.07 -33.39
C GLU A 514 8.57 -2.25 -32.31
N LEU A 515 8.20 -0.97 -32.22
CA LEU A 515 8.50 -0.08 -31.11
C LEU A 515 7.22 0.65 -30.72
N SER A 516 6.88 0.67 -29.44
CA SER A 516 5.68 1.34 -28.94
C SER A 516 5.93 2.12 -27.65
N ILE A 517 5.13 3.18 -27.47
CA ILE A 517 5.02 3.94 -26.23
C ILE A 517 3.56 3.87 -25.81
N THR A 518 3.31 3.39 -24.59
CA THR A 518 1.97 3.27 -24.03
C THR A 518 1.82 4.16 -22.79
N GLU A 519 0.75 4.96 -22.77
CA GLU A 519 0.35 5.82 -21.65
C GLU A 519 -1.06 5.43 -21.17
N PRO A 520 -1.17 4.62 -20.11
CA PRO A 520 -2.45 4.37 -19.47
C PRO A 520 -2.96 5.62 -18.76
N VAL A 521 -4.20 6.01 -19.05
CA VAL A 521 -4.91 7.12 -18.39
C VAL A 521 -6.09 6.56 -17.60
N ILE A 522 -6.14 6.84 -16.30
CA ILE A 522 -7.21 6.36 -15.41
C ILE A 522 -8.54 6.96 -15.87
N ILE A 523 -9.54 6.11 -16.04
CA ILE A 523 -10.91 6.53 -16.34
C ILE A 523 -11.68 6.51 -15.03
N SER A 524 -11.92 7.68 -14.44
CA SER A 524 -12.72 7.79 -13.23
C SER A 524 -14.21 7.67 -13.54
N ASP A 525 -15.00 7.25 -12.55
CA ASP A 525 -16.46 7.26 -12.64
C ASP A 525 -16.99 8.62 -13.11
N HIS A 526 -18.00 8.59 -13.97
CA HIS A 526 -18.64 9.76 -14.59
C HIS A 526 -17.75 10.62 -15.49
N ALA A 527 -16.55 10.14 -15.87
CA ALA A 527 -15.75 10.81 -16.89
C ALA A 527 -16.24 10.45 -18.30
N GLU A 528 -16.32 11.44 -19.17
CA GLU A 528 -16.55 11.25 -20.60
C GLU A 528 -15.22 11.21 -21.34
N VAL A 529 -15.02 10.21 -22.19
CA VAL A 529 -13.80 10.06 -22.99
C VAL A 529 -14.13 10.25 -24.46
N LYS A 530 -13.41 11.17 -25.10
CA LYS A 530 -13.47 11.40 -26.54
C LYS A 530 -12.09 11.20 -27.13
N GLU A 531 -11.96 10.23 -28.04
CA GLU A 531 -10.71 10.04 -28.76
C GLU A 531 -10.47 11.14 -29.80
N THR A 532 -9.19 11.49 -29.97
CA THR A 532 -8.71 12.38 -31.02
C THR A 532 -7.72 11.63 -31.90
N GLU A 533 -7.35 12.23 -33.04
CA GLU A 533 -6.36 11.67 -33.97
C GLU A 533 -5.01 11.42 -33.28
N SER A 534 -4.58 12.35 -32.42
CA SER A 534 -3.29 12.30 -31.73
C SER A 534 -3.36 11.77 -30.29
N GLY A 535 -4.55 11.51 -29.74
CA GLY A 535 -4.70 11.01 -28.36
C GLY A 535 -6.16 10.97 -27.88
N MET A 536 -6.48 11.71 -26.80
CA MET A 536 -7.81 11.74 -26.21
C MET A 536 -8.10 13.04 -25.44
N GLN A 537 -9.38 13.26 -25.16
CA GLN A 537 -9.88 14.21 -24.18
C GLN A 537 -10.71 13.45 -23.14
N LEU A 538 -10.42 13.65 -21.85
CA LEU A 538 -11.22 13.19 -20.72
C LEU A 538 -11.88 14.39 -20.06
N THR A 539 -13.20 14.38 -19.93
CA THR A 539 -13.94 15.44 -19.26
C THR A 539 -14.58 14.89 -18.00
N LYS A 540 -14.33 15.53 -16.86
CA LYS A 540 -14.91 15.19 -15.56
C LYS A 540 -15.40 16.46 -14.90
N GLN A 541 -16.70 16.57 -14.68
CA GLN A 541 -17.33 17.80 -14.17
C GLN A 541 -16.96 19.00 -15.07
N ALA A 542 -16.32 20.04 -14.52
CA ALA A 542 -15.88 21.22 -15.25
C ALA A 542 -14.43 21.14 -15.75
N ALA A 543 -13.70 20.07 -15.45
CA ALA A 543 -12.30 19.90 -15.80
C ALA A 543 -12.16 19.04 -17.07
N ALA A 544 -11.27 19.45 -17.98
CA ALA A 544 -10.92 18.64 -19.15
C ALA A 544 -9.41 18.37 -19.18
N LEU A 545 -9.05 17.09 -19.37
CA LEU A 545 -7.69 16.64 -19.62
C LEU A 545 -7.55 16.29 -21.10
N ILE A 546 -6.64 16.97 -21.78
CA ILE A 546 -6.23 16.61 -23.13
C ILE A 546 -4.92 15.85 -23.05
N VAL A 547 -4.87 14.67 -23.65
CA VAL A 547 -3.64 13.91 -23.84
C VAL A 547 -3.38 13.79 -25.33
N SER A 548 -2.21 14.24 -25.78
CA SER A 548 -1.81 14.19 -27.18
C SER A 548 -0.38 13.70 -27.34
N GLY A 549 -0.16 12.81 -28.31
CA GLY A 549 1.16 12.32 -28.71
C GLY A 549 1.54 12.83 -30.08
N THR A 550 2.80 13.22 -30.25
CA THR A 550 3.37 13.73 -31.50
C THR A 550 4.78 13.19 -31.72
N GLY A 551 5.06 12.71 -32.92
CA GLY A 551 6.39 12.29 -33.33
C GLY A 551 6.32 11.63 -34.70
N GLU A 552 7.36 11.84 -35.51
CA GLU A 552 7.38 11.29 -36.86
C GLU A 552 7.34 9.75 -36.82
N GLN A 553 6.64 9.15 -37.78
CA GLN A 553 6.55 7.70 -38.01
C GLN A 553 5.79 6.88 -36.96
N PHE A 554 5.45 7.47 -35.81
CA PHE A 554 4.55 6.84 -34.83
C PHE A 554 3.09 6.97 -35.28
N SER A 555 2.38 5.85 -35.29
CA SER A 555 0.94 5.79 -35.54
C SER A 555 0.20 5.42 -34.26
N LYS A 556 -0.88 6.13 -33.92
CA LYS A 556 -1.77 5.72 -32.84
C LYS A 556 -2.46 4.41 -33.26
N GLN A 557 -2.18 3.31 -32.56
CA GLN A 557 -2.73 1.98 -32.89
C GLN A 557 -4.05 1.70 -32.19
N THR A 558 -4.21 2.20 -30.97
CA THR A 558 -5.40 1.98 -30.14
C THR A 558 -5.69 3.22 -29.30
N GLY A 559 -6.94 3.68 -29.37
CA GLY A 559 -7.94 3.33 -28.38
C GLY A 559 -9.05 2.47 -29.01
N SER A 560 -9.03 1.16 -28.80
CA SER A 560 -10.10 0.25 -29.28
C SER A 560 -11.37 0.32 -28.41
N GLY A 561 -11.47 1.30 -27.51
CA GLY A 561 -12.45 1.30 -26.42
C GLY A 561 -12.20 0.24 -25.34
N GLU A 562 -11.19 -0.63 -25.50
CA GLU A 562 -10.87 -1.67 -24.52
C GLU A 562 -10.02 -1.09 -23.38
N LEU A 563 -10.58 -1.16 -22.16
CA LEU A 563 -9.92 -0.72 -20.94
C LEU A 563 -8.99 -1.82 -20.43
N ILE A 564 -7.78 -1.42 -20.03
CA ILE A 564 -6.92 -2.28 -19.21
C ILE A 564 -7.22 -2.04 -17.73
N SER A 565 -7.04 -3.07 -16.92
CA SER A 565 -7.29 -2.99 -15.49
C SER A 565 -6.19 -3.70 -14.71
N SER A 566 -5.90 -3.17 -13.53
CA SER A 566 -5.00 -3.81 -12.57
C SER A 566 -5.78 -4.49 -11.45
N VAL A 567 -5.23 -5.54 -10.83
CA VAL A 567 -5.76 -6.05 -9.55
C VAL A 567 -5.46 -5.09 -8.41
N PHE A 568 -4.21 -4.62 -8.35
CA PHE A 568 -3.69 -3.69 -7.35
C PHE A 568 -3.06 -2.53 -8.12
N PRO A 569 -3.62 -1.30 -8.02
CA PRO A 569 -4.62 -0.82 -7.07
C PRO A 569 -6.07 -0.79 -7.62
N ALA A 570 -6.61 -1.88 -8.18
CA ALA A 570 -7.96 -1.95 -8.77
C ALA A 570 -8.43 -0.65 -9.45
N ILE A 571 -7.78 -0.31 -10.56
CA ILE A 571 -8.09 0.83 -11.44
C ILE A 571 -8.36 0.32 -12.86
N GLN A 572 -9.13 1.10 -13.62
CA GLN A 572 -9.33 0.93 -15.06
C GLN A 572 -8.69 2.09 -15.81
N CYS A 573 -7.98 1.80 -16.90
CA CYS A 573 -7.28 2.79 -17.70
C CYS A 573 -7.59 2.59 -19.19
N LEU A 574 -7.63 3.69 -19.93
CA LEU A 574 -7.52 3.65 -21.38
C LEU A 574 -6.01 3.64 -21.75
N PRO A 575 -5.49 2.60 -22.43
CA PRO A 575 -4.09 2.54 -22.83
C PRO A 575 -3.85 3.26 -24.15
N LEU A 576 -3.45 4.53 -24.12
CA LEU A 576 -3.07 5.24 -25.34
C LEU A 576 -1.75 4.67 -25.86
N CYS A 577 -1.75 4.08 -27.06
CA CYS A 577 -0.58 3.43 -27.64
C CYS A 577 -0.20 4.02 -28.99
N TRP A 578 1.04 4.49 -29.09
CA TRP A 578 1.67 4.92 -30.34
C TRP A 578 2.76 3.93 -30.73
N LYS A 579 2.75 3.49 -31.99
CA LYS A 579 3.57 2.39 -32.50
C LYS A 579 4.22 2.71 -33.83
N MET A 580 5.42 2.17 -33.99
CA MET A 580 6.14 2.01 -35.25
C MET A 580 6.31 0.53 -35.58
N THR A 581 6.34 0.19 -36.87
CA THR A 581 6.64 -1.17 -37.36
C THR A 581 7.87 -1.14 -38.25
N ASN A 582 8.60 -2.26 -38.32
CA ASN A 582 9.82 -2.42 -39.13
C ASN A 582 10.85 -1.30 -38.87
N VAL A 583 11.16 -1.09 -37.58
CA VAL A 583 12.00 0.02 -37.11
C VAL A 583 13.46 -0.30 -37.38
N ASN A 584 14.12 0.55 -38.16
CA ASN A 584 15.54 0.42 -38.50
C ASN A 584 16.43 0.98 -37.39
N LYS A 585 17.75 0.84 -37.57
CA LYS A 585 18.74 1.49 -36.70
C LYS A 585 18.59 3.01 -36.80
N GLY A 586 18.51 3.69 -35.66
CA GLY A 586 18.38 5.15 -35.60
C GLY A 586 17.92 5.66 -34.24
N VAL A 587 17.84 6.98 -34.10
CA VAL A 587 17.29 7.65 -32.92
C VAL A 587 15.89 8.15 -33.27
N TYR A 588 14.92 7.75 -32.46
CA TYR A 588 13.51 8.09 -32.62
C TYR A 588 13.06 8.99 -31.48
N SER A 589 12.30 10.04 -31.80
CA SER A 589 11.76 10.97 -30.81
C SER A 589 10.24 10.98 -30.81
N PHE A 590 9.64 11.03 -29.63
CA PHE A 590 8.19 11.13 -29.45
C PHE A 590 7.88 12.02 -28.25
N THR A 591 6.86 12.88 -28.36
CA THR A 591 6.45 13.79 -27.29
C THR A 591 5.01 13.54 -26.93
N ILE A 592 4.73 13.38 -25.63
CA ILE A 592 3.38 13.25 -25.09
C ILE A 592 3.14 14.43 -24.16
N THR A 593 1.99 15.08 -24.33
CA THR A 593 1.57 16.21 -23.52
C THR A 593 0.23 15.89 -22.87
N PHE A 594 0.14 16.11 -21.56
CA PHE A 594 -1.07 16.10 -20.76
C PHE A 594 -1.36 17.56 -20.39
N THR A 595 -2.50 18.10 -20.81
CA THR A 595 -2.88 19.51 -20.59
C THR A 595 -4.23 19.56 -19.88
N MET A 596 -4.31 20.34 -18.79
CA MET A 596 -5.59 20.71 -18.19
C MET A 596 -6.13 21.98 -18.86
N GLU A 597 -7.39 21.91 -19.29
CA GLU A 597 -8.19 23.05 -19.77
C GLU A 597 -9.18 23.56 -18.73
#